data_AF-A0AAW0W1C8-F1
#
_entry.id   AF-A0AAW0W1C8-F1
#
_cell.length_a   1.000
_cell.length_b   1.000
_cell.length_c   1.000
_cell.angle_alpha   90.00
_cell.angle_beta   90.00
_cell.angle_gamma   90.00
#
_symmetry.space_group_name_H-M   'P 1'
#
loop_
_entity.id
_entity.type
_entity.pdbx_description
1 polymer ?
#
loop_
_entity_poly.entity_id
_entity_poly.type
_entity_poly.pdbx_seq_one_letter_code
_entity_poly.pdbx_strand_id
1 'polypeptide(L)'
;SSCGGGRTGWTRCGLSYQKIKKREFTPEMISLRNVLSSANRFCTIKQTGERYITTAAAPLCFRLTQAVAGEPLKKKKKLDPMLVRHKEERRKKKIEKAIRRLEKNAGQLKPLEELEVPRTVLQEIEIRKRPTSPMLEEVEEERASLFKKWSKYKYQQHFTEVNMIETIIASRERALEELRLESEDLWFEAVQLDQTLLPFTAKGPVATPPIKDYESPDGEYIDKTPTWD
;
A
#
# COMPACT_ATOMS: atom_id res chain seq x y z
N SER A 1 -50.98 41.45 -23.88
CA SER A 1 -49.60 41.87 -23.54
C SER A 1 -48.86 40.67 -22.99
N SER A 2 -47.86 40.23 -23.74
CA SER A 2 -47.20 38.94 -23.63
C SER A 2 -46.34 38.80 -22.36
N CYS A 3 -46.56 37.76 -21.58
CA CYS A 3 -45.59 37.26 -20.59
C CYS A 3 -44.96 35.98 -21.13
N GLY A 4 -43.77 36.12 -21.71
CA GLY A 4 -42.95 35.01 -22.19
C GLY A 4 -42.22 34.34 -21.04
N GLY A 5 -42.53 33.06 -20.80
CA GLY A 5 -41.77 32.20 -19.89
C GLY A 5 -40.42 31.82 -20.50
N GLY A 6 -39.34 32.36 -19.94
CA GLY A 6 -37.97 31.98 -20.26
C GLY A 6 -37.56 30.70 -19.55
N ARG A 7 -37.51 29.59 -20.29
CA ARG A 7 -36.85 28.34 -19.91
C ARG A 7 -35.33 28.54 -19.95
N THR A 8 -34.67 28.54 -18.80
CA THR A 8 -33.20 28.42 -18.73
C THR A 8 -32.83 26.94 -18.78
N GLY A 9 -32.54 26.47 -20.00
CA GLY A 9 -31.94 25.17 -20.23
C GLY A 9 -30.48 25.17 -19.76
N TRP A 10 -30.19 24.37 -18.74
CA TRP A 10 -28.83 24.03 -18.37
C TRP A 10 -28.31 22.98 -19.36
N THR A 11 -27.56 23.42 -20.36
CA THR A 11 -26.83 22.53 -21.26
C THR A 11 -25.71 21.85 -20.47
N ARG A 12 -25.91 20.56 -20.23
CA ARG A 12 -24.95 19.63 -19.64
C ARG A 12 -23.77 19.49 -20.59
N CYS A 13 -22.66 20.18 -20.30
CA CYS A 13 -21.40 20.00 -21.00
C CYS A 13 -20.89 18.58 -20.71
N GLY A 14 -21.00 17.69 -21.71
CA GLY A 14 -20.57 16.31 -21.62
C GLY A 14 -19.04 16.22 -21.73
N LEU A 15 -18.37 16.07 -20.58
CA LEU A 15 -16.99 15.59 -20.55
C LEU A 15 -17.02 14.08 -20.78
N SER A 16 -16.60 13.67 -21.97
CA SER A 16 -16.42 12.28 -22.38
C SER A 16 -15.25 11.66 -21.61
N TYR A 17 -15.58 10.78 -20.68
CA TYR A 17 -14.61 9.96 -19.96
C TYR A 17 -14.06 8.88 -20.93
N GLN A 18 -12.88 9.13 -21.50
CA GLN A 18 -12.14 8.12 -22.27
C GLN A 18 -11.64 7.04 -21.31
N LYS A 19 -12.19 5.83 -21.46
CA LYS A 19 -11.92 4.65 -20.64
C LYS A 19 -10.52 4.12 -20.94
N ILE A 20 -9.55 4.43 -20.09
CA ILE A 20 -8.19 3.88 -20.17
C ILE A 20 -8.27 2.35 -20.02
N LYS A 21 -7.88 1.62 -21.07
CA LYS A 21 -7.73 0.16 -21.05
C LYS A 21 -6.63 -0.20 -20.05
N LYS A 22 -6.98 -0.94 -18.98
CA LYS A 22 -6.02 -1.60 -18.11
C LYS A 22 -5.19 -2.56 -18.96
N ARG A 23 -3.91 -2.24 -19.17
CA ARG A 23 -2.93 -3.24 -19.61
C ARG A 23 -2.67 -4.16 -18.43
N GLU A 24 -2.96 -5.44 -18.63
CA GLU A 24 -2.68 -6.50 -17.67
C GLU A 24 -1.16 -6.62 -17.54
N PHE A 25 -0.66 -6.49 -16.32
CA PHE A 25 0.73 -6.70 -15.98
C PHE A 25 0.93 -8.19 -15.71
N THR A 26 1.57 -8.90 -16.65
CA THR A 26 1.93 -10.31 -16.47
C THR A 26 3.23 -10.40 -15.67
N PRO A 27 3.27 -11.06 -14.51
CA PRO A 27 4.53 -11.39 -13.85
C PRO A 27 5.18 -12.55 -14.61
N GLU A 28 6.23 -12.26 -15.36
CA GLU A 28 7.10 -13.30 -15.90
C GLU A 28 7.79 -14.07 -14.77
N MET A 29 7.90 -15.37 -15.01
CA MET A 29 8.35 -16.41 -14.11
C MET A 29 9.81 -16.23 -13.64
N ILE A 30 10.01 -16.00 -12.33
CA ILE A 30 11.31 -16.22 -11.69
C ILE A 30 11.41 -17.72 -11.35
N SER A 31 12.04 -18.46 -12.25
CA SER A 31 12.51 -19.83 -12.02
C SER A 31 13.82 -19.78 -11.23
N LEU A 32 13.79 -20.16 -9.95
CA LEU A 32 15.00 -20.55 -9.23
C LEU A 32 14.89 -22.01 -8.79
N ARG A 33 15.82 -22.81 -9.35
CA ARG A 33 16.02 -24.23 -9.13
C ARG A 33 16.46 -24.46 -7.67
N ASN A 34 15.70 -25.25 -6.92
CA ASN A 34 16.18 -25.85 -5.68
C ASN A 34 16.92 -27.15 -6.03
N VAL A 35 18.26 -27.12 -5.94
CA VAL A 35 19.13 -28.28 -6.05
C VAL A 35 19.34 -28.87 -4.65
N LEU A 36 19.12 -30.18 -4.55
CA LEU A 36 19.40 -31.03 -3.39
C LEU A 36 20.84 -30.88 -2.89
N SER A 37 21.04 -30.87 -1.57
CA SER A 37 22.26 -31.46 -1.01
C SER A 37 21.97 -32.15 0.33
N SER A 38 22.12 -33.46 0.27
CA SER A 38 22.29 -34.34 1.41
C SER A 38 23.80 -34.55 1.61
N ALA A 39 24.35 -34.24 2.78
CA ALA A 39 25.60 -34.85 3.22
C ALA A 39 25.82 -34.71 4.73
N ASN A 40 26.04 -35.87 5.33
CA ASN A 40 26.63 -36.19 6.63
C ASN A 40 27.63 -35.16 7.17
N ARG A 41 27.56 -34.93 8.50
CA ARG A 41 28.74 -34.59 9.29
C ARG A 41 28.80 -35.44 10.55
N PHE A 42 29.63 -36.48 10.47
CA PHE A 42 30.30 -37.10 11.60
C PHE A 42 31.19 -36.05 12.27
N CYS A 43 31.12 -35.93 13.59
CA CYS A 43 32.09 -35.18 14.38
C CYS A 43 33.01 -36.17 15.10
N THR A 44 34.30 -36.05 14.84
CA THR A 44 35.40 -36.79 15.44
C THR A 44 35.82 -36.13 16.75
N ILE A 45 35.72 -36.85 17.87
CA ILE A 45 36.30 -36.42 19.15
C ILE A 45 37.64 -37.14 19.32
N LYS A 46 38.69 -36.34 19.52
CA LYS A 46 40.09 -36.77 19.66
C LYS A 46 40.34 -37.46 20.99
N GLN A 47 41.13 -38.54 20.96
CA GLN A 47 41.74 -39.17 22.14
C GLN A 47 42.95 -38.37 22.62
N THR A 48 43.13 -38.24 23.95
CA THR A 48 44.37 -38.32 24.76
C THR A 48 43.95 -38.08 26.22
N GLY A 49 44.37 -38.79 27.29
CA GLY A 49 45.23 -39.95 27.49
C GLY A 49 45.11 -40.40 28.97
N GLU A 50 45.46 -41.67 29.23
CA GLU A 50 45.95 -42.27 30.51
C GLU A 50 45.01 -42.33 31.74
N ARG A 51 44.91 -43.37 32.59
CA ARG A 51 45.44 -44.74 32.71
C ARG A 51 44.51 -45.54 33.66
N TYR A 52 44.45 -46.84 33.40
CA TYR A 52 43.76 -48.01 33.98
C TYR A 52 43.54 -48.13 35.50
N ILE A 53 42.36 -48.65 35.89
CA ILE A 53 42.22 -49.76 36.85
C ILE A 53 41.11 -50.72 36.34
N THR A 54 41.46 -52.00 36.24
CA THR A 54 40.69 -53.21 35.88
C THR A 54 39.52 -53.49 36.86
N THR A 55 38.53 -54.38 36.68
CA THR A 55 38.40 -55.73 36.09
C THR A 55 36.94 -56.00 35.68
N ALA A 56 36.68 -56.37 34.41
CA ALA A 56 35.63 -57.29 33.92
C ALA A 56 35.26 -56.94 32.46
N ALA A 57 35.71 -57.77 31.53
CA ALA A 57 35.48 -57.63 30.10
C ALA A 57 34.07 -58.12 29.70
N ALA A 58 33.16 -57.19 29.40
CA ALA A 58 31.95 -57.29 28.56
C ALA A 58 30.96 -56.19 28.98
N PRO A 59 30.17 -55.59 28.07
CA PRO A 59 29.05 -54.76 28.50
C PRO A 59 28.01 -55.66 29.20
N LEU A 60 27.72 -55.38 30.47
CA LEU A 60 26.60 -56.00 31.18
C LEU A 60 25.29 -55.53 30.55
N CYS A 61 24.71 -56.39 29.72
CA CYS A 61 23.43 -56.18 29.03
C CYS A 61 22.24 -56.24 30.02
N PHE A 62 22.11 -55.27 30.91
CA PHE A 62 20.90 -55.16 31.74
C PHE A 62 19.77 -54.51 30.93
N ARG A 63 18.81 -55.32 30.50
CA ARG A 63 17.58 -54.85 29.83
C ARG A 63 16.52 -54.54 30.88
N LEU A 64 16.32 -53.25 31.18
CA LEU A 64 15.34 -52.77 32.17
C LEU A 64 13.88 -52.89 31.74
N THR A 65 13.59 -53.12 30.45
CA THR A 65 12.22 -53.26 29.94
C THR A 65 11.96 -54.70 29.50
N GLN A 66 10.83 -55.26 29.94
CA GLN A 66 10.39 -56.59 29.53
C GLN A 66 10.28 -56.63 28.00
N ALA A 67 10.92 -57.63 27.39
CA ALA A 67 10.79 -57.87 25.96
C ALA A 67 9.35 -58.34 25.67
N VAL A 68 8.48 -57.41 25.31
CA VAL A 68 7.12 -57.75 24.86
C VAL A 68 7.24 -58.45 23.51
N ALA A 69 7.11 -59.77 23.50
CA ALA A 69 7.03 -60.59 22.30
C ALA A 69 5.65 -60.44 21.63
N GLY A 70 5.30 -59.20 21.28
CA GLY A 70 4.08 -58.92 20.53
C GLY A 70 4.20 -59.46 19.11
N GLU A 71 3.13 -60.06 18.60
CA GLU A 71 3.03 -60.44 17.18
C GLU A 71 3.34 -59.20 16.31
N PRO A 72 4.11 -59.34 15.21
CA PRO A 72 4.42 -58.22 14.32
C PRO A 72 3.12 -57.51 13.90
N LEU A 73 3.08 -56.19 14.11
CA LEU A 73 1.88 -55.39 13.89
C LEU A 73 1.34 -55.59 12.47
N LYS A 74 0.06 -55.96 12.38
CA LYS A 74 -0.62 -56.20 11.10
C LYS A 74 -0.41 -55.01 10.15
N LYS A 75 0.03 -55.30 8.93
CA LYS A 75 0.29 -54.28 7.90
C LYS A 75 -0.94 -53.40 7.73
N LYS A 76 -0.77 -52.07 7.86
CA LYS A 76 -1.85 -51.10 7.63
C LYS A 76 -2.40 -51.31 6.22
N LYS A 77 -3.72 -51.51 6.11
CA LYS A 77 -4.40 -51.67 4.83
C LYS A 77 -4.28 -50.38 4.01
N LYS A 78 -3.95 -50.51 2.72
CA LYS A 78 -3.99 -49.37 1.78
C LYS A 78 -5.43 -48.89 1.69
N LEU A 79 -5.64 -47.58 1.78
CA LEU A 79 -6.97 -46.99 1.62
C LEU A 79 -7.45 -47.19 0.18
N ASP A 80 -8.74 -47.43 0.02
CA ASP A 80 -9.36 -47.56 -1.30
C ASP A 80 -9.08 -46.31 -2.15
N PRO A 81 -8.78 -46.48 -3.46
CA PRO A 81 -8.42 -45.37 -4.33
C PRO A 81 -9.53 -44.30 -4.41
N MET A 82 -10.80 -44.72 -4.28
CA MET A 82 -11.95 -43.82 -4.30
C MET A 82 -12.02 -42.93 -3.04
N LEU A 83 -11.65 -43.46 -1.86
CA LEU A 83 -11.57 -42.69 -0.62
C LEU A 83 -10.43 -41.66 -0.65
N VAL A 84 -9.32 -41.97 -1.32
CA VAL A 84 -8.21 -41.04 -1.53
C VAL A 84 -8.65 -39.87 -2.43
N ARG A 85 -9.28 -40.16 -3.58
CA ARG A 85 -9.84 -39.12 -4.47
C ARG A 85 -10.84 -38.21 -3.77
N HIS A 86 -11.78 -38.78 -3.00
CA HIS A 86 -12.72 -37.96 -2.23
C HIS A 86 -12.06 -37.10 -1.16
N LYS A 87 -10.98 -37.57 -0.51
CA LYS A 87 -10.19 -36.76 0.43
C LYS A 87 -9.50 -35.60 -0.28
N GLU A 88 -8.95 -35.83 -1.47
CA GLU A 88 -8.31 -34.80 -2.29
C GLU A 88 -9.32 -33.77 -2.80
N GLU A 89 -10.48 -34.19 -3.31
CA GLU A 89 -11.56 -33.28 -3.73
C GLU A 89 -12.06 -32.42 -2.57
N ARG A 90 -12.21 -33.00 -1.38
CA ARG A 90 -12.57 -32.24 -0.17
C ARG A 90 -11.51 -31.21 0.20
N ARG A 91 -10.21 -31.55 0.06
CA ARG A 91 -9.10 -30.60 0.29
C ARG A 91 -9.12 -29.47 -0.75
N LYS A 92 -9.27 -29.79 -2.03
CA LYS A 92 -9.36 -28.81 -3.13
C LYS A 92 -10.50 -27.81 -2.90
N LYS A 93 -11.71 -28.30 -2.61
CA LYS A 93 -12.88 -27.45 -2.32
C LYS A 93 -12.68 -26.55 -1.09
N LYS A 94 -11.96 -27.01 -0.07
CA LYS A 94 -11.62 -26.18 1.11
C LYS A 94 -10.65 -25.06 0.74
N ILE A 95 -9.62 -25.38 -0.03
CA ILE A 95 -8.62 -24.41 -0.48
C ILE A 95 -9.28 -23.38 -1.41
N GLU A 96 -10.09 -23.82 -2.36
CA GLU A 96 -10.85 -22.93 -3.27
C GLU A 96 -11.75 -21.95 -2.52
N LYS A 97 -12.47 -22.41 -1.49
CA LYS A 97 -13.29 -21.53 -0.65
C LYS A 97 -12.45 -20.56 0.16
N ALA A 98 -11.28 -20.97 0.65
CA ALA A 98 -10.37 -20.09 1.38
C ALA A 98 -9.81 -19.01 0.45
N ILE A 99 -9.39 -19.38 -0.76
CA ILE A 99 -8.94 -18.44 -1.80
C ILE A 99 -10.04 -17.42 -2.10
N ARG A 100 -11.28 -17.87 -2.37
CA ARG A 100 -12.42 -16.95 -2.62
C ARG A 100 -12.69 -15.97 -1.48
N ARG A 101 -12.45 -16.36 -0.22
CA ARG A 101 -12.59 -15.47 0.94
C ARG A 101 -11.46 -14.44 1.01
N LEU A 102 -10.22 -14.89 0.80
CA LEU A 102 -9.05 -14.01 0.77
C LEU A 102 -9.13 -13.01 -0.38
N GLU A 103 -9.56 -13.43 -1.57
CA GLU A 103 -9.78 -12.55 -2.72
C GLU A 103 -10.85 -11.49 -2.44
N LYS A 104 -11.95 -11.86 -1.77
CA LYS A 104 -13.01 -10.92 -1.37
C LYS A 104 -12.53 -9.91 -0.33
N ASN A 105 -11.63 -10.32 0.58
CA ASN A 105 -11.09 -9.44 1.61
C ASN A 105 -9.98 -8.52 1.05
N ALA A 106 -9.12 -9.02 0.17
CA ALA A 106 -8.02 -8.25 -0.43
C ALA A 106 -8.49 -7.01 -1.22
N GLY A 107 -9.73 -7.02 -1.72
CA GLY A 107 -10.33 -5.88 -2.42
C GLY A 107 -11.06 -4.88 -1.52
N GLN A 108 -11.19 -5.14 -0.22
CA GLN A 108 -11.83 -4.21 0.71
C GLN A 108 -10.81 -3.14 1.11
N LEU A 109 -11.14 -1.88 0.81
CA LEU A 109 -10.33 -0.74 1.24
C LEU A 109 -10.51 -0.52 2.74
N LYS A 110 -9.45 -0.08 3.40
CA LYS A 110 -9.54 0.39 4.78
C LYS A 110 -10.51 1.58 4.84
N PRO A 111 -11.38 1.66 5.85
CA PRO A 111 -12.26 2.80 6.02
C PRO A 111 -11.45 4.09 6.24
N LEU A 112 -11.94 5.21 5.73
CA LEU A 112 -11.26 6.50 5.81
C LEU A 112 -11.88 7.36 6.91
N GLU A 113 -11.29 7.25 8.11
CA GLU A 113 -11.82 7.86 9.34
C GLU A 113 -12.00 9.38 9.24
N GLU A 114 -11.12 10.09 8.53
CA GLU A 114 -11.18 11.55 8.38
C GLU A 114 -12.39 12.05 7.57
N LEU A 115 -12.93 11.22 6.67
CA LEU A 115 -14.10 11.58 5.87
C LEU A 115 -15.42 11.30 6.61
N GLU A 116 -15.41 10.38 7.57
CA GLU A 116 -16.61 9.97 8.30
C GLU A 116 -16.74 10.78 9.60
N VAL A 117 -17.94 11.32 9.86
CA VAL A 117 -18.19 12.01 11.13
C VAL A 117 -18.28 10.97 12.25
N PRO A 118 -17.51 11.11 13.35
CA PRO A 118 -17.58 10.18 14.46
C PRO A 118 -19.00 10.09 15.04
N ARG A 119 -19.45 8.87 15.34
CA ARG A 119 -20.80 8.61 15.86
C ARG A 119 -21.08 9.33 17.18
N THR A 120 -20.06 9.52 18.02
CA THR A 120 -20.14 10.27 19.29
C THR A 120 -20.54 11.72 19.05
N VAL A 121 -19.96 12.36 18.02
CA VAL A 121 -20.30 13.74 17.67
C VAL A 121 -21.75 13.83 17.22
N LEU A 122 -22.25 12.86 16.45
CA LEU A 122 -23.64 12.83 15.98
C LEU A 122 -24.66 12.69 17.13
N GLN A 123 -24.34 11.90 18.15
CA GLN A 123 -25.19 11.73 19.33
C GLN A 123 -25.20 12.98 20.22
N GLU A 124 -24.07 13.68 20.31
CA GLU A 124 -23.89 14.84 21.18
C GLU A 124 -24.12 16.19 20.47
N ILE A 125 -24.64 16.21 19.23
CA ILE A 125 -24.81 17.45 18.45
C ILE A 125 -25.57 18.49 19.26
N GLU A 126 -26.69 18.12 19.87
CA GLU A 126 -27.57 19.06 20.57
C GLU A 126 -26.87 19.70 21.78
N ILE A 127 -26.02 18.93 22.48
CA ILE A 127 -25.26 19.38 23.64
C ILE A 127 -24.07 20.26 23.22
N ARG A 128 -23.40 19.89 22.11
CA ARG A 128 -22.18 20.57 21.62
C ARG A 128 -22.48 21.77 20.71
N LYS A 129 -23.72 21.90 20.23
CA LYS A 129 -24.10 22.96 19.28
C LYS A 129 -24.04 24.32 19.98
N ARG A 130 -23.18 25.19 19.47
CA ARG A 130 -23.14 26.59 19.90
C ARG A 130 -24.38 27.33 19.38
N PRO A 131 -25.02 28.19 20.19
CA PRO A 131 -26.15 28.98 19.73
C PRO A 131 -25.69 29.92 18.60
N THR A 132 -26.42 29.91 17.48
CA THR A 132 -26.14 30.79 16.34
C THR A 132 -26.76 32.15 16.60
N SER A 133 -25.93 33.18 16.79
CA SER A 133 -26.39 34.57 16.78
C SER A 133 -26.81 34.97 15.38
N PRO A 134 -27.92 35.71 15.18
CA PRO A 134 -28.19 36.37 13.92
C PRO A 134 -27.02 37.31 13.59
N MET A 135 -26.65 37.36 12.32
CA MET A 135 -25.64 38.31 11.84
C MET A 135 -26.30 39.66 11.56
N LEU A 136 -25.56 40.74 11.78
CA LEU A 136 -25.98 42.07 11.37
C LEU A 136 -25.86 42.17 9.85
N GLU A 137 -26.82 42.83 9.19
CA GLU A 137 -26.86 43.01 7.73
C GLU A 137 -25.54 43.62 7.19
N GLU A 138 -25.00 44.64 7.87
CA GLU A 138 -23.71 45.26 7.51
C GLU A 138 -22.56 44.24 7.43
N VAL A 139 -22.50 43.31 8.38
CA VAL A 139 -21.47 42.25 8.42
C VAL A 139 -21.66 41.25 7.27
N GLU A 140 -22.90 40.99 6.86
CA GLU A 140 -23.20 40.13 5.71
C GLU A 140 -22.79 40.78 4.39
N GLU A 141 -23.07 42.07 4.22
CA GLU A 141 -22.65 42.85 3.05
C GLU A 141 -21.12 42.95 2.95
N GLU A 142 -20.43 43.21 4.08
CA GLU A 142 -18.98 43.22 4.14
C GLU A 142 -18.38 41.88 3.70
N ARG A 143 -18.89 40.77 4.23
CA ARG A 143 -18.47 39.42 3.82
C ARG A 143 -18.71 39.19 2.33
N ALA A 144 -19.88 39.54 1.82
CA ALA A 144 -20.20 39.41 0.41
C ALA A 144 -19.23 40.22 -0.47
N SER A 145 -18.87 41.43 -0.04
CA SER A 145 -17.89 42.27 -0.73
C SER A 145 -16.48 41.65 -0.70
N LEU A 146 -16.07 41.07 0.42
CA LEU A 146 -14.79 40.38 0.60
C LEU A 146 -14.72 39.14 -0.30
N PHE A 147 -15.78 38.33 -0.35
CA PHE A 147 -15.84 37.17 -1.24
C PHE A 147 -15.74 37.58 -2.71
N LYS A 148 -16.39 38.66 -3.14
CA LYS A 148 -16.25 39.18 -4.52
C LYS A 148 -14.80 39.57 -4.81
N LYS A 149 -14.14 40.30 -3.90
CA LYS A 149 -12.73 40.69 -4.02
C LYS A 149 -11.81 39.47 -4.06
N TRP A 150 -12.04 38.49 -3.18
CA TRP A 150 -11.27 37.25 -3.11
C TRP A 150 -11.40 36.42 -4.39
N SER A 151 -12.61 36.26 -4.91
CA SER A 151 -12.85 35.56 -6.18
C SER A 151 -12.12 36.23 -7.33
N LYS A 152 -12.15 37.56 -7.41
CA LYS A 152 -11.40 38.31 -8.43
C LYS A 152 -9.88 38.10 -8.28
N TYR A 153 -9.37 38.15 -7.06
CA TYR A 153 -7.96 37.92 -6.77
C TYR A 153 -7.51 36.50 -7.15
N LYS A 154 -8.25 35.47 -6.74
CA LYS A 154 -7.93 34.08 -7.08
C LYS A 154 -8.02 33.80 -8.57
N TYR A 155 -8.96 34.43 -9.27
CA TYR A 155 -9.03 34.37 -10.73
C TYR A 155 -7.77 34.96 -11.38
N GLN A 156 -7.34 36.15 -10.94
CA GLN A 156 -6.13 36.79 -11.46
C GLN A 156 -4.88 35.95 -11.19
N GLN A 157 -4.73 35.43 -9.98
CA GLN A 157 -3.64 34.53 -9.61
C GLN A 157 -3.60 33.31 -10.54
N HIS A 158 -4.72 32.62 -10.70
CA HIS A 158 -4.82 31.44 -11.55
C HIS A 158 -4.51 31.77 -13.02
N PHE A 159 -5.03 32.89 -13.53
CA PHE A 159 -4.75 33.33 -14.90
C PHE A 159 -3.25 33.58 -15.12
N THR A 160 -2.57 34.22 -14.16
CA THR A 160 -1.12 34.42 -14.21
C THR A 160 -0.37 33.10 -14.17
N GLU A 161 -0.75 32.17 -13.28
CA GLU A 161 -0.12 30.84 -13.17
C GLU A 161 -0.26 30.04 -14.48
N VAL A 162 -1.45 30.03 -15.09
CA VAL A 162 -1.69 29.35 -16.37
C VAL A 162 -0.86 29.97 -17.49
N ASN A 163 -0.86 31.31 -17.60
CA ASN A 163 -0.05 32.00 -18.60
C ASN A 163 1.45 31.70 -18.41
N MET A 164 1.95 31.66 -17.17
CA MET A 164 3.33 31.26 -16.89
C MET A 164 3.61 29.83 -17.38
N ILE A 165 2.73 28.87 -17.10
CA ILE A 165 2.89 27.49 -17.58
C ILE A 165 2.92 27.44 -19.11
N GLU A 166 2.02 28.15 -19.78
CA GLU A 166 1.98 28.24 -21.25
C GLU A 166 3.28 28.82 -21.81
N THR A 167 3.83 29.87 -21.20
CA THR A 167 5.12 30.44 -21.61
C THR A 167 6.29 29.47 -21.42
N ILE A 168 6.31 28.69 -20.33
CA ILE A 168 7.32 27.67 -20.07
C ILE A 168 7.22 26.54 -21.10
N ILE A 169 6.01 26.09 -21.43
CA ILE A 169 5.81 25.05 -22.44
C ILE A 169 6.24 25.53 -23.82
N ALA A 170 5.84 26.74 -24.22
CA ALA A 170 6.19 27.30 -25.52
C ALA A 170 7.70 27.56 -25.67
N SER A 171 8.38 27.98 -24.60
CA SER A 171 9.83 28.14 -24.61
C SER A 171 10.56 26.80 -24.68
N ARG A 172 10.11 25.80 -23.93
CA ARG A 172 10.62 24.42 -24.03
C ARG A 172 10.48 23.84 -25.44
N GLU A 173 9.33 24.04 -26.08
CA GLU A 173 9.08 23.55 -27.44
C GLU A 173 9.97 24.22 -28.48
N ARG A 174 10.12 25.55 -28.42
CA ARG A 174 11.05 26.28 -29.30
C ARG A 174 12.49 25.80 -29.12
N ALA A 175 12.94 25.64 -27.88
CA ALA A 175 14.28 25.15 -27.58
C ALA A 175 14.50 23.73 -28.13
N LEU A 176 13.49 22.85 -28.08
CA LEU A 176 13.59 21.50 -28.66
C LEU A 176 13.63 21.52 -30.20
N GLU A 177 12.89 22.42 -30.85
CA GLU A 177 12.93 22.58 -32.30
C GLU A 177 14.30 23.10 -32.76
N GLU A 178 14.84 24.12 -32.09
CA GLU A 178 16.19 24.63 -32.34
C GLU A 178 17.25 23.54 -32.14
N LEU A 179 17.18 22.80 -31.03
CA LEU A 179 18.08 21.69 -30.74
C LEU A 179 18.04 20.62 -31.83
N ARG A 180 16.86 20.33 -32.38
CA ARG A 180 16.68 19.34 -33.45
C ARG A 180 17.32 19.81 -34.77
N LEU A 181 17.22 21.10 -35.10
CA LEU A 181 17.85 21.68 -36.29
C LEU A 181 19.37 21.65 -36.19
N GLU A 182 19.93 21.80 -34.97
CA GLU A 182 21.37 21.72 -34.73
C GLU A 182 21.89 20.29 -34.68
N SER A 183 21.18 19.39 -33.98
CA SER A 183 21.59 17.99 -33.80
C SER A 183 20.43 17.07 -33.45
N GLU A 184 20.18 16.07 -34.30
CA GLU A 184 19.08 15.13 -34.08
C GLU A 184 19.38 14.13 -32.94
N ASP A 185 20.63 13.70 -32.79
CA ASP A 185 21.05 12.76 -31.74
C ASP A 185 20.80 13.29 -30.33
N LEU A 186 21.15 14.56 -30.06
CA LEU A 186 20.90 15.19 -28.74
C LEU A 186 19.40 15.38 -28.47
N TRP A 187 18.62 15.64 -29.52
CA TRP A 187 17.17 15.73 -29.39
C TRP A 187 16.56 14.39 -28.96
N PHE A 188 17.00 13.26 -29.53
CA PHE A 188 16.51 11.94 -29.14
C PHE A 188 16.76 11.64 -27.66
N GLU A 189 17.93 12.00 -27.14
CA GLU A 189 18.28 11.85 -25.73
C GLU A 189 17.46 12.79 -24.84
N ALA A 190 17.30 14.05 -25.22
CA ALA A 190 16.57 15.06 -24.44
C ALA A 190 15.07 14.74 -24.29
N VAL A 191 14.47 14.05 -25.27
CA VAL A 191 13.05 13.66 -25.24
C VAL A 191 12.81 12.40 -24.40
N GLN A 192 13.85 11.60 -24.11
CA GLN A 192 13.69 10.41 -23.27
C GLN A 192 13.24 10.77 -21.86
N LEU A 193 12.43 9.87 -21.27
CA LEU A 193 12.02 10.00 -19.89
C LEU A 193 13.17 9.61 -18.96
N ASP A 194 13.56 10.52 -18.08
CA ASP A 194 14.52 10.23 -17.02
C ASP A 194 13.86 9.38 -15.92
N GLN A 195 14.30 8.13 -15.83
CA GLN A 195 13.81 7.17 -14.84
C GLN A 195 14.26 7.50 -13.41
N THR A 196 15.29 8.36 -13.24
CA THR A 196 15.78 8.75 -11.91
C THR A 196 14.87 9.74 -11.20
N LEU A 197 13.95 10.39 -11.93
CA LEU A 197 12.97 11.32 -11.37
C LEU A 197 11.92 10.63 -10.48
N LEU A 198 11.80 9.29 -10.53
CA LEU A 198 10.84 8.54 -9.74
C LEU A 198 11.56 7.57 -8.79
N PRO A 199 11.30 7.61 -7.47
CA PRO A 199 10.29 8.39 -6.75
C PRO A 199 10.76 9.81 -6.37
N PHE A 200 10.00 10.83 -6.77
CA PHE A 200 10.22 12.22 -6.33
C PHE A 200 9.61 12.48 -4.95
N THR A 201 10.38 13.06 -4.03
CA THR A 201 9.90 13.50 -2.70
C THR A 201 10.31 14.94 -2.45
N ALA A 202 9.35 15.79 -2.09
CA ALA A 202 9.59 17.18 -1.68
C ALA A 202 8.85 17.48 -0.38
N LYS A 203 9.47 18.28 0.49
CA LYS A 203 8.84 18.81 1.70
C LYS A 203 8.37 20.23 1.42
N GLY A 204 7.15 20.56 1.84
CA GLY A 204 6.61 21.91 1.70
C GLY A 204 7.38 22.94 2.55
N PRO A 205 7.21 24.24 2.26
CA PRO A 205 7.81 25.30 3.07
C PRO A 205 7.27 25.27 4.50
N VAL A 206 8.15 25.54 5.47
CA VAL A 206 7.79 25.69 6.88
C VAL A 206 7.46 27.14 7.21
N ALA A 207 6.55 27.37 8.16
CA ALA A 207 6.20 28.73 8.59
C ALA A 207 7.38 29.47 9.23
N THR A 208 8.27 28.75 9.92
CA THR A 208 9.49 29.28 10.53
C THR A 208 10.64 28.32 10.23
N PRO A 209 11.80 28.83 9.77
CA PRO A 209 12.96 27.97 9.50
C PRO A 209 13.47 27.31 10.79
N PRO A 210 14.15 26.15 10.69
CA PRO A 210 14.66 25.43 11.84
C PRO A 210 15.71 26.26 12.60
N ILE A 211 15.63 26.23 13.92
CA ILE A 211 16.62 26.82 14.82
C ILE A 211 17.83 25.87 14.86
N LYS A 212 19.04 26.42 14.73
CA LYS A 212 20.29 25.65 14.84
C LYS A 212 20.46 25.16 16.27
N ASP A 213 20.87 23.90 16.42
CA ASP A 213 21.21 23.28 17.71
C ASP A 213 20.06 23.28 18.73
N TYR A 214 18.81 23.22 18.24
CA TYR A 214 17.64 23.07 19.11
C TYR A 214 17.57 21.64 19.67
N GLU A 215 17.79 21.51 20.97
CA GLU A 215 17.57 20.26 21.70
C GLU A 215 16.07 20.06 21.93
N SER A 216 15.48 19.13 21.18
CA SER A 216 14.09 18.75 21.36
C SER A 216 13.94 17.95 22.66
N PRO A 217 12.88 18.19 23.46
CA PRO A 217 12.63 17.42 24.66
C PRO A 217 12.37 15.94 24.31
N ASP A 218 12.83 15.04 25.17
CA ASP A 218 12.64 13.61 25.00
C ASP A 218 11.15 13.21 25.09
N GLY A 219 10.71 12.33 24.20
CA GLY A 219 9.36 11.78 24.19
C GLY A 219 9.27 10.48 23.38
N GLU A 220 8.42 9.56 23.83
CA GLU A 220 8.17 8.29 23.13
C GLU A 220 7.04 8.44 22.09
N TYR A 221 7.31 8.02 20.85
CA TYR A 221 6.28 7.91 19.82
C TYR A 221 5.57 6.55 19.91
N ILE A 222 4.29 6.57 20.25
CA ILE A 222 3.43 5.37 20.26
C ILE A 222 2.48 5.47 19.07
N ASP A 223 2.62 4.55 18.12
CA ASP A 223 1.69 4.42 16.99
C ASP A 223 0.31 3.95 17.50
N LYS A 224 -0.72 4.77 17.24
CA LYS A 224 -2.12 4.49 17.60
C LYS A 224 -2.97 4.18 16.38
N THR A 225 -2.37 3.93 15.21
CA THR A 225 -3.12 3.62 14.00
C THR A 225 -3.92 2.32 14.17
N PRO A 226 -5.22 2.31 13.84
CA PRO A 226 -6.03 1.11 13.96
C PRO A 226 -5.61 0.07 12.92
N THR A 227 -5.38 -1.16 13.36
CA THR A 227 -5.15 -2.32 12.49
C THR A 227 -6.50 -2.86 12.00
N TRP A 228 -6.62 -3.10 10.69
CA TRP A 228 -7.82 -3.64 10.05
C TRP A 228 -7.44 -4.97 9.39
N ASP A 229 -7.88 -6.09 9.96
CA ASP A 229 -7.65 -7.48 9.48
C ASP A 229 -8.90 -8.10 8.83
#